data_AF-A0A328N219-F1
#
_entry.id   AF-A0A328N219-F1
#
_cell.length_a   1.000
_cell.length_b   1.000
_cell.length_c   1.000
_cell.angle_alpha   90.00
_cell.angle_beta   90.00
_cell.angle_gamma   90.00
#
_symmetry.space_group_name_H-M   'P 1'
#
loop_
_entity.id
_entity.type
_entity.pdbx_description
1 polymer ?
#
loop_
_entity_poly.entity_id
_entity_poly.type
_entity_poly.pdbx_seq_one_letter_code
_entity_poly.pdbx_strand_id
1 'polypeptide(L)'
;MTAPHEEMACQTCLSPLNTLGVPPTYVHPTHLATDGHEPAPVPVSQLDTVRRSCDFCGDPYPIWTLQGGEVTAIAIGPTAGLVQDFGDSWAACAACQTHIDDSRNDKVIDRAVQALGLANHPHVRARIEELHQAFLNARLAGRTLITTTAWPATTLTAAELPKVRDRLTRFYRGADNLPATLGITDTRQQLAAGLERSHLCWIDNDFTDLAEHAVAQLPDVRISRDLIPSADGMLIWPRPVTHRQLTAASWTTTTHGRTIVLYRTIGGGLHGKPLQRLREQVGWLAPTSAAHLSEQQLIPGDHPAAALVATWLLIAQQTADVTVARVDRAVAKTYARTNRPVPEVRIVRIRGRRTTSGSDGEPTPGSQERSQTSRFWVSGHWRNQAHGPGRSLRRPVYIHPFLRGPDDAPIKLSTTVRMLSSRQPKPQDRE
;
A
#
# COMPACT_ATOMS: atom_id res chain seq x y z
N MET A 1 31.02 -3.93 17.93
CA MET A 1 29.91 -3.47 17.07
C MET A 1 28.70 -3.32 17.97
N THR A 2 28.39 -2.10 18.39
CA THR A 2 27.18 -1.79 19.16
C THR A 2 25.98 -2.16 18.30
N ALA A 3 24.97 -2.84 18.87
CA ALA A 3 23.75 -3.13 18.13
C ALA A 3 23.14 -1.82 17.61
N PRO A 4 22.64 -1.76 16.36
CA PRO A 4 22.00 -0.56 15.85
C PRO A 4 20.84 -0.21 16.79
N HIS A 5 20.80 1.05 17.23
CA HIS A 5 19.71 1.54 18.06
C HIS A 5 18.38 1.37 17.30
N GLU A 6 17.40 0.73 17.94
CA GLU A 6 16.06 0.61 17.37
C GLU A 6 15.43 2.01 17.28
N GLU A 7 14.98 2.39 16.09
CA GLU A 7 14.36 3.70 15.88
C GLU A 7 12.98 3.73 16.54
N MET A 8 12.75 4.77 17.35
CA MET A 8 11.50 4.98 18.07
C MET A 8 10.72 6.15 17.51
N ALA A 9 9.39 6.05 17.51
CA ALA A 9 8.47 7.13 17.21
C ALA A 9 7.44 7.28 18.33
N CYS A 10 6.77 8.43 18.39
CA CYS A 10 5.68 8.63 19.33
C CYS A 10 4.41 7.93 18.84
N GLN A 11 3.80 7.09 19.67
CA GLN A 11 2.54 6.40 19.34
C GLN A 11 1.39 7.38 19.08
N THR A 12 1.40 8.55 19.72
CA THR A 12 0.33 9.56 19.63
C THR A 12 0.43 10.38 18.34
N CYS A 13 1.58 10.98 18.05
CA CYS A 13 1.74 11.86 16.89
C CYS A 13 2.45 11.21 15.68
N LEU A 14 2.98 10.00 15.85
CA LEU A 14 3.73 9.23 14.84
C LEU A 14 5.03 9.88 14.37
N SER A 15 5.52 10.91 15.05
CA SER A 15 6.82 11.54 14.73
C SER A 15 7.98 10.74 15.34
N PRO A 16 9.12 10.63 14.63
CA PRO A 16 10.35 10.06 15.21
C PRO A 16 10.75 10.78 16.50
N LEU A 17 11.32 10.05 17.45
CA LEU A 17 11.78 10.59 18.74
C LEU A 17 13.30 10.65 18.77
N ASN A 18 13.84 11.73 19.35
CA ASN A 18 15.26 11.82 19.67
C ASN A 18 15.54 10.92 20.88
N THR A 19 16.70 10.25 20.88
CA THR A 19 17.14 9.39 21.98
C THR A 19 18.33 10.04 22.68
N LEU A 20 18.23 10.27 23.98
CA LEU A 20 19.26 10.96 24.77
C LEU A 20 19.73 10.10 25.95
N GLY A 21 21.05 10.02 26.14
CA GLY A 21 21.68 9.43 27.32
C GLY A 21 21.57 7.91 27.45
N VAL A 22 22.09 7.40 28.57
CA VAL A 22 22.00 5.99 28.98
C VAL A 22 21.57 5.97 30.45
N PRO A 23 20.40 5.39 30.81
CA PRO A 23 19.41 4.77 29.93
C PRO A 23 18.74 5.77 28.97
N PRO A 24 18.18 5.30 27.84
CA PRO A 24 17.64 6.18 26.81
C PRO A 24 16.42 6.95 27.30
N THR A 25 16.47 8.27 27.16
CA THR A 25 15.33 9.17 27.32
C THR A 25 14.84 9.60 25.95
N TYR A 26 13.53 9.45 25.70
CA TYR A 26 12.93 9.80 24.42
C TYR A 26 12.25 11.16 24.49
N VAL A 27 12.57 12.04 23.55
CA VAL A 27 11.97 13.38 23.49
C VAL A 27 11.53 13.71 22.06
N HIS A 28 10.48 14.52 21.94
CA HIS A 28 10.06 15.04 20.65
C HIS A 28 11.18 15.91 20.04
N PRO A 29 11.35 15.90 18.71
CA PRO A 29 12.22 16.85 18.04
C PRO A 29 11.79 18.28 18.37
N THR A 30 12.76 19.15 18.63
CA THR A 30 12.51 20.52 19.14
C THR A 30 11.80 21.43 18.14
N HIS A 31 11.87 21.10 16.85
CA HIS A 31 11.14 21.78 15.78
C HIS A 31 9.69 21.29 15.62
N LEU A 32 9.30 20.21 16.30
CA LEU A 32 7.95 19.66 16.25
C LEU A 32 7.07 20.40 17.27
N ALA A 33 6.10 21.16 16.79
CA ALA A 33 5.02 21.65 17.64
C ALA A 33 4.08 20.48 17.99
N THR A 34 3.95 20.18 19.28
CA THR A 34 2.97 19.21 19.80
C THR A 34 1.85 19.94 20.54
N ASP A 35 0.74 19.25 20.78
CA ASP A 35 -0.35 19.71 21.66
C ASP A 35 0.00 19.56 23.16
N GLY A 36 1.27 19.32 23.49
CA GLY A 36 1.75 19.16 24.86
C GLY A 36 1.71 17.71 25.39
N HIS A 37 1.34 16.71 24.57
CA HIS A 37 1.42 15.32 25.01
C HIS A 37 2.87 14.87 25.29
N GLU A 38 3.01 14.01 26.30
CA GLU A 38 4.28 13.37 26.63
C GLU A 38 4.70 12.36 25.54
N PRO A 39 6.00 12.19 25.26
CA PRO A 39 6.50 11.18 24.33
C PRO A 39 6.04 9.77 24.73
N ALA A 40 5.39 9.07 23.81
CA ALA A 40 4.97 7.67 23.96
C ALA A 40 5.79 6.77 23.02
N PRO A 41 7.03 6.37 23.39
CA PRO A 41 7.93 5.69 22.49
C PRO A 41 7.40 4.30 22.09
N VAL A 42 7.29 4.08 20.78
CA VAL A 42 7.00 2.77 20.17
C VAL A 42 8.01 2.52 19.04
N PRO A 43 8.49 1.28 18.85
CA PRO A 43 9.36 0.98 17.72
C PRO A 43 8.71 1.31 16.39
N VAL A 44 9.46 1.95 15.49
CA VAL A 44 9.00 2.24 14.11
C VAL A 44 8.60 0.96 13.38
N SER A 45 9.21 -0.19 13.73
CA SER A 45 8.88 -1.52 13.21
C SER A 45 7.43 -1.95 13.48
N GLN A 46 6.75 -1.34 14.46
CA GLN A 46 5.36 -1.64 14.84
C GLN A 46 4.34 -0.67 14.24
N LEU A 47 4.79 0.35 13.51
CA LEU A 47 3.93 1.37 12.92
C LEU A 47 3.77 1.19 11.41
N ASP A 48 2.52 1.29 10.92
CA ASP A 48 2.24 1.29 9.48
C ASP A 48 2.77 2.57 8.80
N THR A 49 2.75 3.70 9.54
CA THR A 49 3.24 4.98 9.04
C THR A 49 3.97 5.79 10.11
N VAL A 50 4.92 6.61 9.66
CA VAL A 50 5.69 7.54 10.50
C VAL A 50 5.66 8.93 9.84
N ARG A 51 5.39 9.97 10.62
CA ARG A 51 5.44 11.38 10.22
C ARG A 51 6.88 11.89 10.26
N ARG A 52 7.69 11.36 9.34
CA ARG A 52 9.08 11.78 9.16
C ARG A 52 9.17 12.92 8.16
N SER A 53 10.05 13.87 8.41
CA SER A 53 10.48 14.89 7.44
C SER A 53 11.87 14.58 6.88
N CYS A 54 12.20 15.16 5.73
CA CYS A 54 13.53 15.15 5.17
C CYS A 54 14.49 15.92 6.09
N ASP A 55 15.53 15.26 6.59
CA ASP A 55 16.50 15.88 7.52
C ASP A 55 17.30 17.02 6.88
N PHE A 56 17.31 17.08 5.54
CA PHE A 56 17.97 18.15 4.80
C PHE A 56 17.11 19.39 4.57
N CYS A 57 15.78 19.27 4.46
CA CYS A 57 14.95 20.42 4.04
C CYS A 57 13.55 20.48 4.65
N GLY A 58 13.21 19.58 5.56
CA GLY A 58 11.90 19.54 6.22
C GLY A 58 10.75 19.01 5.35
N ASP A 59 11.00 18.63 4.09
CA ASP A 59 9.97 18.04 3.20
C ASP A 59 9.30 16.82 3.85
N PRO A 60 7.96 16.78 3.97
CA PRO A 60 7.25 15.78 4.76
C PRO A 60 7.21 14.38 4.11
N TYR A 61 7.79 14.23 2.90
CA TYR A 61 7.75 12.97 2.16
C TYR A 61 9.16 12.47 1.82
N PRO A 62 9.96 12.05 2.82
CA PRO A 62 11.23 11.41 2.58
C PRO A 62 11.07 10.04 1.90
N ILE A 63 12.04 9.67 1.06
CA ILE A 63 12.05 8.41 0.29
C ILE A 63 13.20 7.48 0.69
N TRP A 64 14.35 8.02 1.09
CA TRP A 64 15.55 7.25 1.33
C TRP A 64 16.13 7.59 2.70
N THR A 65 16.53 6.56 3.44
CA THR A 65 17.48 6.70 4.55
C THR A 65 18.88 6.57 3.99
N LEU A 66 19.71 7.57 4.28
CA LEU A 66 21.13 7.63 3.99
C LEU A 66 21.91 7.39 5.28
N GLN A 67 23.08 6.78 5.16
CA GLN A 67 24.00 6.59 6.28
C GLN A 67 25.21 7.52 6.08
N GLY A 68 25.63 8.22 7.12
CA GLY A 68 26.71 9.19 7.04
C GLY A 68 27.39 9.46 8.37
N GLY A 69 27.91 10.67 8.53
CA GLY A 69 28.54 11.09 9.78
C GLY A 69 27.51 11.25 10.89
N GLU A 70 27.87 10.89 12.12
CA GLU A 70 27.09 11.21 13.31
C GLU A 70 27.09 12.73 13.52
N VAL A 71 25.90 13.33 13.57
CA VAL A 71 25.76 14.79 13.70
C VAL A 71 24.89 15.13 14.90
N THR A 72 25.44 15.91 15.82
CA THR A 72 24.71 16.49 16.95
C THR A 72 24.86 18.02 16.91
N ALA A 73 23.75 18.74 16.95
CA ALA A 73 23.77 20.21 17.08
C ALA A 73 23.50 20.59 18.53
N ILE A 74 24.38 21.44 19.08
CA ILE A 74 24.23 22.03 20.41
C ILE A 74 24.18 23.53 20.24
N ALA A 75 23.08 24.17 20.63
CA ALA A 75 22.97 25.61 20.71
C ALA A 75 22.83 26.03 22.17
N ILE A 76 23.77 26.85 22.66
CA ILE A 76 23.80 27.33 24.03
C ILE A 76 23.41 28.81 24.02
N GLY A 77 22.23 29.12 24.53
CA GLY A 77 21.77 30.49 24.79
C GLY A 77 21.92 30.88 26.27
N PRO A 78 21.81 32.17 26.59
CA PRO A 78 21.96 32.67 27.97
C PRO A 78 20.90 32.13 28.94
N THR A 79 19.75 31.65 28.44
CA THR A 79 18.62 31.17 29.25
C THR A 79 18.21 29.73 28.97
N ALA A 80 18.72 29.11 27.90
CA ALA A 80 18.38 27.74 27.52
C ALA A 80 19.47 27.12 26.63
N GLY A 81 19.72 25.83 26.82
CA GLY A 81 20.48 24.99 25.89
C GLY A 81 19.51 24.17 25.03
N LEU A 82 19.84 24.02 23.75
CA LEU A 82 19.15 23.17 22.80
C LEU A 82 20.15 22.10 22.34
N VAL A 83 19.80 20.82 22.53
CA VAL A 83 20.54 19.69 21.97
C VAL A 83 19.61 18.99 21.00
N GLN A 84 20.05 18.86 19.76
CA GLN A 84 19.39 18.05 18.74
C GLN A 84 20.37 17.01 18.22
N ASP A 85 20.05 15.76 18.47
CA ASP A 85 20.78 14.64 17.90
C ASP A 85 20.14 14.26 16.55
N PHE A 86 20.91 14.41 15.47
CA PHE A 86 20.51 13.99 14.13
C PHE A 86 21.04 12.59 13.79
N GLY A 87 21.91 12.02 14.63
CA GLY A 87 22.53 10.72 14.42
C GLY A 87 23.30 10.61 13.09
N ASP A 88 23.54 9.38 12.67
CA ASP A 88 24.23 8.98 11.45
C ASP A 88 23.29 8.53 10.32
N SER A 89 21.97 8.63 10.54
CA SER A 89 20.92 8.07 9.68
C SER A 89 19.93 9.16 9.28
N TRP A 90 20.10 9.72 8.08
CA TRP A 90 19.29 10.85 7.61
C TRP A 90 18.34 10.47 6.49
N ALA A 91 17.11 10.93 6.58
CA ALA A 91 16.08 10.80 5.59
C ALA A 91 16.15 11.90 4.54
N ALA A 92 16.17 11.51 3.26
CA ALA A 92 16.18 12.40 2.12
C ALA A 92 14.87 12.29 1.32
N CYS A 93 14.26 13.43 0.99
CA CYS A 93 13.17 13.49 0.01
C CYS A 93 13.68 13.36 -1.43
N ALA A 94 12.77 13.13 -2.38
CA ALA A 94 13.12 12.91 -3.78
C ALA A 94 13.94 14.05 -4.40
N ALA A 95 13.64 15.29 -4.03
CA ALA A 95 14.35 16.46 -4.53
C ALA A 95 15.77 16.56 -3.95
N CYS A 96 15.93 16.45 -2.62
CA CYS A 96 17.26 16.46 -1.99
C CYS A 96 18.10 15.29 -2.48
N GLN A 97 17.54 14.08 -2.54
CA GLN A 97 18.23 12.92 -3.12
C GLN A 97 18.70 13.20 -4.55
N THR A 98 17.85 13.79 -5.39
CA THR A 98 18.23 14.10 -6.79
C THR A 98 19.43 15.05 -6.83
N HIS A 99 19.48 16.05 -5.95
CA HIS A 99 20.61 16.97 -5.86
C HIS A 99 21.87 16.29 -5.33
N ILE A 100 21.75 15.44 -4.32
CA ILE A 100 22.87 14.65 -3.76
C ILE A 100 23.42 13.68 -4.82
N ASP A 101 22.54 12.98 -5.55
CA ASP A 101 22.93 12.08 -6.64
C ASP A 101 23.61 12.83 -7.80
N ASP A 102 23.21 14.09 -8.04
CA ASP A 102 23.80 14.98 -9.04
C ASP A 102 25.06 15.72 -8.50
N SER A 103 25.54 15.43 -7.27
CA SER A 103 26.64 16.13 -6.58
C SER A 103 26.47 17.65 -6.43
N ARG A 104 25.21 18.12 -6.32
CA ARG A 104 24.83 19.53 -6.15
C ARG A 104 24.40 19.81 -4.71
N ASN A 105 25.34 19.68 -3.77
CA ASN A 105 25.08 19.88 -2.33
C ASN A 105 24.65 21.32 -2.02
N ASP A 106 25.13 22.30 -2.79
CA ASP A 106 24.69 23.70 -2.75
C ASP A 106 23.16 23.82 -2.88
N LYS A 107 22.56 23.04 -3.78
CA LYS A 107 21.10 23.05 -3.99
C LYS A 107 20.33 22.39 -2.86
N VAL A 108 20.94 21.46 -2.12
CA VAL A 108 20.35 20.89 -0.91
C VAL A 108 20.28 21.95 0.19
N ILE A 109 21.37 22.71 0.37
CA ILE A 109 21.46 23.82 1.32
C ILE A 109 20.46 24.93 0.94
N ASP A 110 20.41 25.34 -0.33
CA ASP A 110 19.46 26.36 -0.81
C ASP A 110 18.02 25.97 -0.47
N ARG A 111 17.65 24.70 -0.66
CA ARG A 111 16.31 24.19 -0.31
C ARG A 111 16.03 24.26 1.19
N ALA A 112 17.01 23.94 2.02
CA ALA A 112 16.87 23.99 3.47
C ALA A 112 16.64 25.41 3.98
N VAL A 113 17.45 26.36 3.51
CA VAL A 113 17.36 27.78 3.88
C VAL A 113 16.01 28.36 3.41
N GLN A 114 15.56 27.98 2.20
CA GLN A 114 14.24 28.36 1.70
C GLN A 114 13.09 27.80 2.55
N ALA A 115 13.16 26.53 2.96
CA ALA A 115 12.13 25.89 3.77
C ALA A 115 11.97 26.53 5.15
N LEU A 116 13.06 27.05 5.72
CA LEU A 116 13.03 27.80 6.98
C LEU A 116 12.53 29.25 6.84
N GLY A 117 12.33 29.73 5.60
CA GLY A 117 12.01 31.14 5.35
C GLY A 117 13.17 32.10 5.62
N LEU A 118 14.41 31.58 5.70
CA LEU A 118 15.60 32.34 6.12
C LEU A 118 16.57 32.61 4.96
N ALA A 119 16.08 32.63 3.72
CA ALA A 119 16.87 32.78 2.49
C ALA A 119 17.85 33.96 2.50
N ASN A 120 17.50 35.04 3.20
CA ASN A 120 18.28 36.28 3.24
C ASN A 120 19.29 36.36 4.41
N HIS A 121 19.46 35.29 5.20
CA HIS A 121 20.35 35.28 6.36
C HIS A 121 21.63 34.47 6.07
N PRO A 122 22.75 35.12 5.67
CA PRO A 122 23.96 34.41 5.23
C PRO A 122 24.59 33.54 6.34
N HIS A 123 24.50 33.97 7.60
CA HIS A 123 24.98 33.18 8.73
C HIS A 123 24.20 31.87 8.93
N VAL A 124 22.88 31.88 8.68
CA VAL A 124 22.05 30.68 8.76
C VAL A 124 22.43 29.70 7.66
N ARG A 125 22.63 30.20 6.43
CA ARG A 125 23.12 29.38 5.32
C ARG A 125 24.44 28.70 5.65
N ALA A 126 25.41 29.42 6.21
CA ALA A 126 26.71 28.87 6.59
C ALA A 126 26.57 27.75 7.64
N ARG A 127 25.72 27.92 8.66
CA ARG A 127 25.49 26.88 9.68
C ARG A 127 24.81 25.63 9.13
N ILE A 128 23.83 25.79 8.24
CA ILE A 128 23.18 24.66 7.55
C ILE A 128 24.19 23.95 6.64
N GLU A 129 25.04 24.71 5.95
CA GLU A 129 26.11 24.17 5.13
C GLU A 129 27.09 23.33 5.94
N GLU A 130 27.58 23.84 7.08
CA GLU A 130 28.43 23.10 8.02
C GLU A 130 27.76 21.79 8.48
N LEU A 131 26.48 21.87 8.91
CA LEU A 131 25.71 20.71 9.39
C LEU A 131 25.56 19.63 8.30
N HIS A 132 25.12 20.03 7.10
CA HIS A 132 24.93 19.11 5.99
C HIS A 132 26.25 18.51 5.50
N GLN A 133 27.32 19.31 5.45
CA GLN A 133 28.64 18.82 5.04
C GLN A 133 29.21 17.82 6.05
N ALA A 134 28.99 18.02 7.36
CA ALA A 134 29.40 17.06 8.38
C ALA A 134 28.81 15.66 8.11
N PHE A 135 27.52 15.59 7.76
CA PHE A 135 26.89 14.34 7.37
C PHE A 135 27.39 13.82 6.01
N LEU A 136 27.34 14.66 4.97
CA LEU A 136 27.58 14.27 3.57
C LEU A 136 29.04 13.86 3.29
N ASN A 137 30.01 14.45 3.98
CA ASN A 137 31.43 14.12 3.82
C ASN A 137 31.78 12.72 4.32
N ALA A 138 31.02 12.20 5.30
CA ALA A 138 31.16 10.86 5.84
C ALA A 138 30.08 9.88 5.30
N ARG A 139 29.34 10.27 4.25
CA ARG A 139 28.25 9.46 3.68
C ARG A 139 28.76 8.13 3.14
N LEU A 140 28.18 7.04 3.64
CA LEU A 140 28.42 5.69 3.13
C LEU A 140 27.69 5.45 1.81
N ALA A 141 28.21 4.53 1.01
CA ALA A 141 27.56 4.12 -0.23
C ALA A 141 26.26 3.34 0.07
N GLY A 142 25.26 3.52 -0.79
CA GLY A 142 23.95 2.88 -0.66
C GLY A 142 22.93 3.75 0.07
N ARG A 143 21.70 3.24 0.12
CA ARG A 143 20.54 3.89 0.72
C ARG A 143 19.46 2.85 0.98
N THR A 144 18.59 3.12 1.94
CA THR A 144 17.49 2.22 2.33
C THR A 144 16.15 2.88 2.05
N LEU A 145 15.23 2.19 1.36
CA LEU A 145 13.91 2.75 1.07
C LEU A 145 13.14 2.97 2.38
N ILE A 146 12.54 4.15 2.56
CA ILE A 146 11.65 4.41 3.68
C ILE A 146 10.24 3.93 3.31
N THR A 147 9.79 2.86 3.97
CA THR A 147 8.52 2.19 3.69
C THR A 147 7.38 2.61 4.60
N THR A 148 7.63 3.57 5.51
CA THR A 148 6.65 4.10 6.49
C THR A 148 6.17 5.52 6.20
N THR A 149 6.80 6.29 5.29
CA THR A 149 6.33 7.63 4.88
C THR A 149 4.86 7.66 4.40
N ALA A 150 3.98 8.41 5.05
CA ALA A 150 2.56 8.49 4.64
C ALA A 150 2.36 9.34 3.36
N TRP A 151 2.65 8.76 2.19
CA TRP A 151 2.48 9.43 0.90
C TRP A 151 1.00 9.69 0.58
N PRO A 152 0.66 10.84 -0.04
CA PRO A 152 -0.65 11.03 -0.63
C PRO A 152 -0.93 9.95 -1.68
N ALA A 153 -2.17 9.47 -1.72
CA ALA A 153 -2.58 8.47 -2.70
C ALA A 153 -2.34 8.98 -4.13
N THR A 154 -1.75 8.13 -4.96
CA THR A 154 -1.58 8.41 -6.40
C THR A 154 -2.52 7.56 -7.21
N THR A 155 -3.16 8.15 -8.22
CA THR A 155 -4.02 7.41 -9.14
C THR A 155 -3.17 6.56 -10.09
N LEU A 156 -3.53 5.29 -10.22
CA LEU A 156 -3.01 4.37 -11.23
C LEU A 156 -4.12 4.03 -12.22
N THR A 157 -3.73 3.52 -13.39
CA THR A 157 -4.66 3.01 -14.39
C THR A 157 -4.29 1.59 -14.81
N ALA A 158 -5.28 0.83 -15.30
CA ALA A 158 -5.06 -0.52 -15.83
C ALA A 158 -3.93 -0.58 -16.88
N ALA A 159 -3.81 0.46 -17.71
CA ALA A 159 -2.80 0.54 -18.78
C ALA A 159 -1.35 0.67 -18.25
N GLU A 160 -1.17 1.16 -17.01
CA GLU A 160 0.15 1.35 -16.42
C GLU A 160 0.73 0.08 -15.78
N LEU A 161 -0.10 -0.94 -15.52
CA LEU A 161 0.30 -2.15 -14.79
C LEU A 161 1.55 -2.84 -15.34
N PRO A 162 1.71 -3.03 -16.67
CA PRO A 162 2.95 -3.56 -17.22
C PRO A 162 4.18 -2.75 -16.84
N LYS A 163 4.07 -1.41 -16.88
CA LYS A 163 5.16 -0.50 -16.54
C LYS A 163 5.44 -0.48 -15.05
N VAL A 164 4.39 -0.53 -14.22
CA VAL A 164 4.50 -0.64 -12.76
C VAL A 164 5.23 -1.92 -12.38
N ARG A 165 4.79 -3.07 -12.92
CA ARG A 165 5.44 -4.37 -12.73
C ARG A 165 6.91 -4.33 -13.14
N ASP A 166 7.22 -3.84 -14.35
CA ASP A 166 8.60 -3.80 -14.84
C ASP A 166 9.50 -2.88 -13.98
N ARG A 167 8.98 -1.77 -13.46
CA ARG A 167 9.72 -0.92 -12.51
C ARG A 167 9.92 -1.60 -11.17
N LEU A 168 8.92 -2.28 -10.63
CA LEU A 168 9.07 -3.07 -9.41
C LEU A 168 10.08 -4.21 -9.58
N THR A 169 9.99 -4.97 -10.68
CA THR A 169 10.98 -6.01 -11.01
C THR A 169 12.40 -5.44 -11.02
N ARG A 170 12.61 -4.29 -11.67
CA ARG A 170 13.91 -3.62 -11.68
C ARG A 170 14.35 -3.17 -10.29
N PHE A 171 13.43 -2.58 -9.52
CA PHE A 171 13.69 -2.14 -8.16
C PHE A 171 14.13 -3.31 -7.26
N TYR A 172 13.45 -4.46 -7.32
CA TYR A 172 13.86 -5.65 -6.57
C TYR A 172 15.22 -6.20 -7.01
N ARG A 173 15.60 -6.08 -8.28
CA ARG A 173 16.95 -6.41 -8.75
C ARG A 173 18.02 -5.39 -8.42
N GLY A 174 17.62 -4.18 -8.05
CA GLY A 174 18.53 -3.08 -7.76
C GLY A 174 19.32 -3.29 -6.47
N ALA A 175 20.33 -2.43 -6.26
CA ALA A 175 21.20 -2.46 -5.10
C ALA A 175 20.64 -1.68 -3.89
N ASP A 176 19.60 -0.86 -4.08
CA ASP A 176 18.99 -0.06 -3.01
C ASP A 176 18.41 -0.96 -1.92
N ASN A 177 18.72 -0.72 -0.65
CA ASN A 177 18.34 -1.59 0.46
C ASN A 177 16.84 -1.49 0.80
N LEU A 178 16.31 -2.57 1.37
CA LEU A 178 14.96 -2.64 1.93
C LEU A 178 15.03 -2.81 3.44
N PRO A 179 14.12 -2.20 4.22
CA PRO A 179 14.06 -2.41 5.66
C PRO A 179 13.82 -3.88 6.01
N ALA A 180 14.57 -4.41 6.98
CA ALA A 180 14.38 -5.78 7.48
C ALA A 180 12.97 -5.99 8.06
N THR A 181 12.35 -4.92 8.57
CA THR A 181 10.99 -4.92 9.13
C THR A 181 9.90 -5.28 8.13
N LEU A 182 10.18 -5.27 6.82
CA LEU A 182 9.22 -5.75 5.82
C LEU A 182 8.91 -7.23 5.94
N GLY A 183 9.76 -8.04 6.61
CA GLY A 183 9.54 -9.48 6.73
C GLY A 183 9.70 -10.24 5.42
N ILE A 184 10.46 -9.69 4.46
CA ILE A 184 10.80 -10.37 3.21
C ILE A 184 11.85 -11.44 3.53
N THR A 185 11.43 -12.71 3.54
CA THR A 185 12.30 -13.86 3.79
C THR A 185 12.97 -14.39 2.53
N ASP A 186 12.33 -14.23 1.38
CA ASP A 186 12.86 -14.65 0.08
C ASP A 186 13.96 -13.71 -0.41
N THR A 187 14.82 -14.24 -1.28
CA THR A 187 15.76 -13.38 -1.99
C THR A 187 15.00 -12.41 -2.89
N ARG A 188 15.49 -11.17 -2.98
CA ARG A 188 14.88 -10.16 -3.88
C ARG A 188 14.86 -10.61 -5.34
N GLN A 189 15.80 -11.46 -5.75
CA GLN A 189 15.82 -12.06 -7.09
C GLN A 189 14.64 -13.00 -7.32
N GLN A 190 14.23 -13.79 -6.33
CA GLN A 190 13.03 -14.63 -6.43
C GLN A 190 11.77 -13.76 -6.56
N LEU A 191 11.65 -12.69 -5.77
CA LEU A 191 10.54 -11.73 -5.90
C LEU A 191 10.49 -11.10 -7.29
N ALA A 192 11.64 -10.64 -7.81
CA ALA A 192 11.73 -10.06 -9.14
C ALA A 192 11.33 -11.07 -10.24
N ALA A 193 11.78 -12.32 -10.13
CA ALA A 193 11.44 -13.39 -11.08
C ALA A 193 9.95 -13.75 -11.04
N GLY A 194 9.34 -13.80 -9.86
CA GLY A 194 7.89 -13.99 -9.71
C GLY A 194 7.09 -12.84 -10.31
N LEU A 195 7.51 -11.59 -10.06
CA LEU A 195 6.92 -10.42 -10.69
C LEU A 195 6.99 -10.48 -12.21
N GLU A 196 8.08 -10.95 -12.82
CA GLU A 196 8.16 -11.08 -14.29
C GLU A 196 7.14 -12.05 -14.88
N ARG A 197 6.88 -13.14 -14.17
CA ARG A 197 5.89 -14.16 -14.58
C ARG A 197 4.47 -13.82 -14.15
N SER A 198 4.29 -12.76 -13.37
CA SER A 198 3.01 -12.44 -12.75
C SER A 198 1.91 -12.18 -13.78
N HIS A 199 0.75 -12.81 -13.53
CA HIS A 199 -0.50 -12.40 -14.14
C HIS A 199 -0.95 -11.05 -13.54
N LEU A 200 -1.27 -10.10 -14.42
CA LEU A 200 -1.65 -8.75 -14.02
C LEU A 200 -3.16 -8.62 -13.89
N CYS A 201 -3.63 -8.25 -12.70
CA CYS A 201 -5.03 -8.04 -12.39
C CYS A 201 -5.30 -6.59 -11.96
N TRP A 202 -6.20 -5.92 -12.66
CA TRP A 202 -6.77 -4.64 -12.28
C TRP A 202 -8.16 -4.87 -11.69
N ILE A 203 -8.38 -4.50 -10.44
CA ILE A 203 -9.69 -4.59 -9.80
C ILE A 203 -10.43 -3.29 -10.08
N ASP A 204 -11.61 -3.32 -10.69
CA ASP A 204 -12.33 -2.07 -10.95
C ASP A 204 -12.84 -1.40 -9.66
N ASN A 205 -13.34 -0.17 -9.74
CA ASN A 205 -13.80 0.58 -8.56
C ASN A 205 -14.92 -0.15 -7.81
N ASP A 206 -15.92 -0.68 -8.52
CA ASP A 206 -17.07 -1.33 -7.88
C ASP A 206 -16.64 -2.62 -7.18
N PHE A 207 -15.76 -3.42 -7.81
CA PHE A 207 -15.21 -4.61 -7.17
C PHE A 207 -14.28 -4.26 -6.01
N THR A 208 -13.58 -3.12 -6.06
CA THR A 208 -12.76 -2.62 -4.95
C THR A 208 -13.62 -2.29 -3.73
N ASP A 209 -14.74 -1.60 -3.92
CA ASP A 209 -15.69 -1.30 -2.83
C ASP A 209 -16.30 -2.58 -2.24
N LEU A 210 -16.63 -3.55 -3.10
CA LEU A 210 -17.08 -4.87 -2.67
C LEU A 210 -16.03 -5.60 -1.83
N ALA A 211 -14.77 -5.60 -2.29
CA ALA A 211 -13.67 -6.24 -1.57
C ALA A 211 -13.42 -5.57 -0.21
N GLU A 212 -13.42 -4.24 -0.15
CA GLU A 212 -13.26 -3.49 1.10
C GLU A 212 -14.38 -3.78 2.09
N HIS A 213 -15.63 -3.81 1.63
CA HIS A 213 -16.76 -4.19 2.49
C HIS A 213 -16.65 -5.63 2.97
N ALA A 214 -16.23 -6.56 2.10
CA ALA A 214 -16.09 -7.96 2.44
C ALA A 214 -14.98 -8.22 3.48
N VAL A 215 -13.90 -7.44 3.46
CA VAL A 215 -12.81 -7.53 4.45
C VAL A 215 -13.28 -7.22 5.86
N ALA A 216 -14.16 -6.21 6.02
CA ALA A 216 -14.62 -5.76 7.34
C ALA A 216 -15.34 -6.85 8.16
N GLN A 217 -15.81 -7.91 7.49
CA GLN A 217 -16.53 -9.02 8.10
C GLN A 217 -15.89 -10.38 7.78
N LEU A 218 -14.64 -10.39 7.30
CA LEU A 218 -13.96 -11.60 6.85
C LEU A 218 -13.77 -12.57 8.02
N PRO A 219 -14.39 -13.77 7.99
CA PRO A 219 -14.11 -14.80 9.00
C PRO A 219 -12.70 -15.36 8.76
N ASP A 220 -12.18 -16.12 9.73
CA ASP A 220 -10.92 -16.83 9.56
C ASP A 220 -10.96 -17.73 8.30
N VAL A 221 -10.04 -17.48 7.38
CA VAL A 221 -10.00 -18.16 6.07
C VAL A 221 -8.86 -19.17 6.06
N ARG A 222 -9.14 -20.42 5.70
CA ARG A 222 -8.08 -21.38 5.38
C ARG A 222 -7.60 -21.18 3.93
N ILE A 223 -6.30 -21.02 3.75
CA ILE A 223 -5.70 -20.90 2.42
C ILE A 223 -5.70 -22.26 1.72
N SER A 224 -6.26 -22.30 0.51
CA SER A 224 -6.22 -23.46 -0.38
C SER A 224 -5.85 -23.03 -1.81
N ARG A 225 -5.32 -23.97 -2.60
CA ARG A 225 -4.80 -23.67 -3.96
C ARG A 225 -5.87 -23.10 -4.90
N ASP A 226 -7.11 -23.53 -4.75
CA ASP A 226 -8.25 -23.13 -5.59
C ASP A 226 -8.75 -21.70 -5.29
N LEU A 227 -8.29 -21.07 -4.20
CA LEU A 227 -8.60 -19.66 -3.94
C LEU A 227 -7.78 -18.73 -4.83
N ILE A 228 -6.61 -19.16 -5.28
CA ILE A 228 -5.57 -18.27 -5.77
C ILE A 228 -5.62 -18.23 -7.30
N PRO A 229 -5.77 -17.04 -7.92
CA PRO A 229 -6.02 -16.95 -9.36
C PRO A 229 -4.90 -17.50 -10.26
N SER A 230 -3.66 -17.51 -9.77
CA SER A 230 -2.47 -17.94 -10.52
C SER A 230 -1.32 -18.26 -9.57
N ALA A 231 -0.31 -18.99 -10.05
CA ALA A 231 0.90 -19.28 -9.27
C ALA A 231 1.67 -18.01 -8.89
N ASP A 232 1.89 -17.14 -9.87
CA ASP A 232 2.49 -15.82 -9.68
C ASP A 232 1.49 -14.76 -10.17
N GLY A 233 1.35 -13.68 -9.42
CA GLY A 233 0.38 -12.65 -9.77
C GLY A 233 0.62 -11.32 -9.10
N MET A 234 0.07 -10.29 -9.71
CA MET A 234 0.07 -8.94 -9.19
C MET A 234 -1.32 -8.34 -9.38
N LEU A 235 -1.84 -7.79 -8.31
CA LEU A 235 -3.16 -7.19 -8.25
C LEU A 235 -3.04 -5.74 -7.82
N ILE A 236 -3.78 -4.85 -8.49
CA ILE A 236 -3.88 -3.43 -8.14
C ILE A 236 -5.34 -3.05 -7.94
N TRP A 237 -5.60 -2.37 -6.82
CA TRP A 237 -6.84 -1.65 -6.57
C TRP A 237 -6.66 -0.18 -7.01
N PRO A 238 -7.64 0.45 -7.71
CA PRO A 238 -7.58 1.83 -8.18
C PRO A 238 -7.45 2.87 -7.07
N ARG A 239 -7.86 2.49 -5.87
CA ARG A 239 -7.80 3.31 -4.66
C ARG A 239 -7.22 2.47 -3.52
N PRO A 240 -6.58 3.12 -2.53
CA PRO A 240 -6.17 2.44 -1.31
C PRO A 240 -7.36 1.75 -0.63
N VAL A 241 -7.15 0.52 -0.16
CA VAL A 241 -8.13 -0.26 0.61
C VAL A 241 -7.63 -0.47 2.03
N THR A 242 -8.57 -0.64 2.97
CA THR A 242 -8.31 -0.86 4.41
C THR A 242 -7.62 0.32 5.11
N HIS A 243 -7.53 0.26 6.44
CA HIS A 243 -6.82 1.28 7.22
C HIS A 243 -5.32 1.35 6.87
N ARG A 244 -4.74 0.29 6.32
CA ARG A 244 -3.33 0.21 5.92
C ARG A 244 -3.02 0.86 4.56
N GLN A 245 -4.01 1.46 3.90
CA GLN A 245 -3.84 2.18 2.62
C GLN A 245 -3.18 1.33 1.52
N LEU A 246 -3.52 0.03 1.46
CA LEU A 246 -2.94 -0.88 0.47
C LEU A 246 -3.50 -0.56 -0.92
N THR A 247 -2.64 -0.41 -1.91
CA THR A 247 -3.06 -0.15 -3.31
C THR A 247 -2.73 -1.31 -4.24
N ALA A 248 -1.78 -2.17 -3.86
CA ALA A 248 -1.45 -3.35 -4.65
C ALA A 248 -0.92 -4.49 -3.77
N ALA A 249 -0.94 -5.69 -4.33
CA ALA A 249 -0.26 -6.84 -3.77
C ALA A 249 0.33 -7.69 -4.90
N SER A 250 1.45 -8.35 -4.62
CA SER A 250 2.00 -9.39 -5.49
C SER A 250 2.22 -10.67 -4.72
N TRP A 251 2.13 -11.80 -5.41
CA TRP A 251 2.43 -13.09 -4.84
C TRP A 251 3.30 -13.91 -5.79
N THR A 252 4.21 -14.66 -5.19
CA THR A 252 5.09 -15.60 -5.89
C THR A 252 5.00 -16.95 -5.20
N THR A 253 4.77 -18.01 -5.97
CA THR A 253 4.78 -19.37 -5.41
C THR A 253 6.22 -19.86 -5.25
N THR A 254 6.55 -20.36 -4.07
CA THR A 254 7.85 -20.95 -3.72
C THR A 254 7.69 -22.41 -3.30
N THR A 255 8.79 -23.09 -2.99
CA THR A 255 8.78 -24.46 -2.47
C THR A 255 8.12 -24.59 -1.10
N HIS A 256 8.13 -23.52 -0.31
CA HIS A 256 7.66 -23.53 1.09
C HIS A 256 6.27 -22.93 1.26
N GLY A 257 5.72 -22.31 0.22
CA GLY A 257 4.43 -21.65 0.28
C GLY A 257 4.36 -20.52 -0.74
N ARG A 258 3.81 -19.39 -0.33
CA ARG A 258 3.67 -18.21 -1.18
C ARG A 258 4.12 -16.98 -0.43
N THR A 259 5.02 -16.24 -1.05
CA THR A 259 5.44 -14.95 -0.52
C THR A 259 4.56 -13.88 -1.11
N ILE A 260 3.86 -13.17 -0.23
CA ILE A 260 3.00 -12.04 -0.53
C ILE A 260 3.78 -10.79 -0.18
N VAL A 261 3.77 -9.81 -1.08
CA VAL A 261 4.21 -8.45 -0.77
C VAL A 261 3.05 -7.49 -0.98
N LEU A 262 2.82 -6.65 0.02
CA LEU A 262 1.78 -5.64 0.04
C LEU A 262 2.40 -4.28 -0.22
N TYR A 263 1.69 -3.44 -0.98
CA TYR A 263 2.20 -2.18 -1.45
C TYR A 263 1.21 -1.04 -1.26
N ARG A 264 1.75 0.15 -1.07
CA ARG A 264 1.03 1.43 -1.20
C ARG A 264 1.63 2.26 -2.31
N THR A 265 0.89 3.27 -2.77
CA THR A 265 1.42 4.22 -3.74
C THR A 265 2.45 5.15 -3.11
N ILE A 266 3.43 5.57 -3.91
CA ILE A 266 4.46 6.54 -3.54
C ILE A 266 4.51 7.68 -4.56
N GLY A 267 4.97 8.86 -4.15
CA GLY A 267 5.20 10.00 -5.05
C GLY A 267 4.00 10.90 -5.30
N GLY A 268 2.89 10.70 -4.59
CA GLY A 268 1.78 11.65 -4.59
C GLY A 268 2.25 13.03 -4.11
N GLY A 269 1.84 14.09 -4.81
CA GLY A 269 2.29 15.46 -4.52
C GLY A 269 3.65 15.85 -5.12
N LEU A 270 4.42 14.91 -5.70
CA LEU A 270 5.63 15.26 -6.46
C LEU A 270 5.30 15.61 -7.91
N HIS A 271 6.12 16.49 -8.48
CA HIS A 271 6.03 16.90 -9.89
C HIS A 271 7.41 17.00 -10.53
N GLY A 272 7.45 17.11 -11.86
CA GLY A 272 8.69 17.39 -12.62
C GLY A 272 9.81 16.37 -12.42
N LYS A 273 11.06 16.87 -12.37
CA LYS A 273 12.28 16.04 -12.28
C LYS A 273 12.31 15.12 -11.05
N PRO A 274 11.94 15.56 -9.83
CA PRO A 274 11.87 14.66 -8.66
C PRO A 274 10.90 13.48 -8.85
N LEU A 275 9.70 13.72 -9.38
CA LEU A 275 8.75 12.64 -9.67
C LEU A 275 9.33 11.67 -10.70
N GLN A 276 9.89 12.19 -11.80
CA GLN A 276 10.49 11.35 -12.83
C GLN A 276 11.60 10.45 -12.27
N ARG A 277 12.53 11.02 -11.49
CA ARG A 277 13.62 10.27 -10.84
C ARG A 277 13.08 9.20 -9.89
N LEU A 278 12.07 9.52 -9.09
CA LEU A 278 11.40 8.54 -8.23
C LEU A 278 10.79 7.39 -9.04
N ARG A 279 10.09 7.68 -10.15
CA ARG A 279 9.53 6.64 -11.03
C ARG A 279 10.61 5.78 -11.69
N GLU A 280 11.78 6.36 -11.92
CA GLU A 280 12.91 5.64 -12.48
C GLU A 280 13.58 4.68 -11.48
N GLN A 281 13.70 5.11 -10.22
CA GLN A 281 14.36 4.41 -9.13
C GLN A 281 13.45 3.36 -8.45
N VAL A 282 12.28 3.77 -7.98
CA VAL A 282 11.36 2.93 -7.17
C VAL A 282 10.12 2.53 -7.96
N GLY A 283 9.65 3.39 -8.87
CA GLY A 283 8.39 3.17 -9.59
C GLY A 283 7.19 3.81 -8.88
N TRP A 284 6.05 3.14 -8.88
CA TRP A 284 4.77 3.66 -8.34
C TRP A 284 4.41 3.15 -6.96
N LEU A 285 5.06 2.08 -6.52
CA LEU A 285 4.65 1.30 -5.37
C LEU A 285 5.85 1.13 -4.44
N ALA A 286 5.62 1.38 -3.15
CA ALA A 286 6.57 1.06 -2.09
C ALA A 286 6.04 -0.16 -1.32
N PRO A 287 6.86 -1.20 -1.08
CA PRO A 287 6.46 -2.32 -0.25
C PRO A 287 6.23 -1.84 1.18
N THR A 288 5.16 -2.29 1.82
CA THR A 288 4.80 -1.93 3.20
C THR A 288 5.00 -3.10 4.16
N SER A 289 4.75 -4.31 3.68
CA SER A 289 4.95 -5.54 4.44
C SER A 289 4.97 -6.73 3.49
N ALA A 290 5.55 -7.84 3.96
CA ALA A 290 5.48 -9.13 3.32
C ALA A 290 4.95 -10.17 4.30
N ALA A 291 4.28 -11.18 3.75
CA ALA A 291 3.76 -12.30 4.52
C ALA A 291 4.02 -13.58 3.74
N HIS A 292 4.40 -14.64 4.46
CA HIS A 292 4.51 -15.97 3.87
C HIS A 292 3.26 -16.78 4.20
N LEU A 293 2.53 -17.20 3.17
CA LEU A 293 1.31 -17.98 3.29
C LEU A 293 1.58 -19.45 2.93
N SER A 294 1.44 -20.35 3.90
CA SER A 294 1.49 -21.79 3.67
C SER A 294 0.13 -22.36 3.29
N GLU A 295 0.13 -23.54 2.67
CA GLU A 295 -1.10 -24.26 2.36
C GLU A 295 -1.79 -24.67 3.68
N GLN A 296 -3.11 -24.53 3.75
CA GLN A 296 -3.94 -24.77 4.94
C GLN A 296 -3.77 -23.79 6.12
N GLN A 297 -2.91 -22.77 5.99
CA GLN A 297 -2.79 -21.73 7.00
C GLN A 297 -4.14 -21.03 7.22
N LEU A 298 -4.47 -20.79 8.48
CA LEU A 298 -5.62 -20.00 8.88
C LEU A 298 -5.24 -18.51 8.91
N ILE A 299 -6.00 -17.68 8.21
CA ILE A 299 -5.78 -16.24 8.10
C ILE A 299 -6.90 -15.51 8.82
N PRO A 300 -6.61 -14.82 9.93
CA PRO A 300 -7.62 -14.02 10.63
C PRO A 300 -7.99 -12.77 9.82
N GLY A 301 -9.15 -12.19 10.13
CA GLY A 301 -9.68 -11.02 9.40
C GLY A 301 -8.83 -9.74 9.51
N ASP A 302 -7.97 -9.64 10.53
CA ASP A 302 -7.06 -8.51 10.76
C ASP A 302 -5.65 -8.72 10.15
N HIS A 303 -5.42 -9.89 9.55
CA HIS A 303 -4.14 -10.21 8.91
C HIS A 303 -3.81 -9.20 7.79
N PRO A 304 -2.55 -8.79 7.60
CA PRO A 304 -2.18 -7.79 6.58
C PRO A 304 -2.66 -8.15 5.16
N ALA A 305 -2.68 -9.44 4.83
CA ALA A 305 -3.14 -9.95 3.53
C ALA A 305 -4.67 -10.13 3.40
N ALA A 306 -5.48 -9.76 4.40
CA ALA A 306 -6.93 -10.00 4.40
C ALA A 306 -7.63 -9.40 3.17
N ALA A 307 -7.24 -8.21 2.74
CA ALA A 307 -7.77 -7.57 1.53
C ALA A 307 -7.51 -8.37 0.24
N LEU A 308 -6.30 -8.91 0.11
CA LEU A 308 -5.95 -9.79 -1.00
C LEU A 308 -6.75 -11.09 -0.95
N VAL A 309 -6.84 -11.73 0.22
CA VAL A 309 -7.55 -13.00 0.41
C VAL A 309 -9.06 -12.84 0.14
N ALA A 310 -9.68 -11.77 0.63
CA ALA A 310 -11.08 -11.46 0.34
C ALA A 310 -11.31 -11.25 -1.17
N THR A 311 -10.40 -10.53 -1.83
CA THR A 311 -10.48 -10.29 -3.28
C THR A 311 -10.35 -11.60 -4.08
N TRP A 312 -9.42 -12.47 -3.69
CA TRP A 312 -9.27 -13.81 -4.28
C TRP A 312 -10.53 -14.67 -4.09
N LEU A 313 -11.11 -14.68 -2.88
CA LEU A 313 -12.34 -15.41 -2.59
C LEU A 313 -13.49 -14.94 -3.49
N LEU A 314 -13.66 -13.63 -3.67
CA LEU A 314 -14.69 -13.06 -4.53
C LEU A 314 -14.46 -13.43 -6.00
N ILE A 315 -13.22 -13.37 -6.49
CA ILE A 315 -12.88 -13.78 -7.86
C ILE A 315 -13.21 -15.27 -8.06
N ALA A 316 -12.82 -16.13 -7.12
CA ALA A 316 -12.99 -17.56 -7.22
C ALA A 316 -14.46 -18.01 -7.07
N GLN A 317 -15.34 -17.19 -6.49
CA GLN A 317 -16.79 -17.42 -6.44
C GLN A 317 -17.52 -17.12 -7.76
N GLN A 318 -16.79 -16.80 -8.84
CA GLN A 318 -17.36 -16.39 -10.14
C GLN A 318 -18.25 -15.14 -10.07
N THR A 319 -18.08 -14.35 -9.02
CA THR A 319 -18.63 -13.01 -8.88
C THR A 319 -17.95 -12.03 -9.83
N ALA A 320 -16.78 -12.37 -10.36
CA ALA A 320 -16.03 -11.55 -11.29
C ALA A 320 -16.40 -11.83 -12.76
N ASP A 321 -16.62 -10.78 -13.54
CA ASP A 321 -16.39 -10.78 -14.98
C ASP A 321 -14.94 -10.36 -15.23
N VAL A 322 -14.21 -11.12 -16.06
CA VAL A 322 -12.80 -10.88 -16.34
C VAL A 322 -12.63 -10.57 -17.81
N THR A 323 -12.21 -9.33 -18.10
CA THR A 323 -11.94 -8.87 -19.47
C THR A 323 -10.46 -8.56 -19.64
N VAL A 324 -9.91 -8.78 -20.84
CA VAL A 324 -8.51 -8.43 -21.12
C VAL A 324 -8.45 -7.00 -21.63
N ALA A 325 -7.68 -6.15 -20.96
CA ALA A 325 -7.42 -4.78 -21.38
C ALA A 325 -6.47 -4.76 -22.58
N ARG A 326 -6.70 -3.83 -23.51
CA ARG A 326 -5.72 -3.53 -24.55
C ARG A 326 -4.50 -2.85 -23.92
N VAL A 327 -3.32 -3.39 -24.19
CA VAL A 327 -2.05 -2.77 -23.80
C VAL A 327 -1.71 -1.64 -24.75
N ASP A 328 -1.21 -0.53 -24.20
CA ASP A 328 -0.76 0.63 -24.96
C ASP A 328 0.29 0.24 -26.02
N ARG A 329 0.20 0.85 -27.21
CA ARG A 329 1.11 0.59 -28.33
C ARG A 329 2.58 0.86 -27.99
N ALA A 330 2.87 1.87 -27.17
CA ALA A 330 4.22 2.18 -26.71
C ALA A 330 4.78 1.05 -25.82
N VAL A 331 3.94 0.49 -24.93
CA VAL A 331 4.31 -0.67 -24.11
C VAL A 331 4.53 -1.88 -25.00
N ALA A 332 3.59 -2.20 -25.91
CA ALA A 332 3.74 -3.31 -26.85
C ALA A 332 5.02 -3.20 -27.70
N LYS A 333 5.34 -2.00 -28.21
CA LYS A 333 6.58 -1.74 -28.97
C LYS A 333 7.83 -1.96 -28.12
N THR A 334 7.79 -1.58 -26.85
CA THR A 334 8.90 -1.77 -25.91
C THR A 334 9.15 -3.25 -25.68
N TYR A 335 8.09 -4.02 -25.46
CA TYR A 335 8.17 -5.46 -25.25
C TYR A 335 8.71 -6.19 -26.48
N ALA A 336 8.21 -5.83 -27.68
CA ALA A 336 8.72 -6.37 -28.94
C ALA A 336 10.21 -6.08 -29.15
N ARG A 337 10.69 -4.87 -28.84
CA ARG A 337 12.11 -4.52 -28.92
C ARG A 337 13.00 -5.35 -28.00
N THR A 338 12.47 -5.79 -26.87
CA THR A 338 13.17 -6.65 -25.90
C THR A 338 12.88 -8.14 -26.10
N ASN A 339 12.24 -8.52 -27.20
CA ASN A 339 11.81 -9.90 -27.49
C ASN A 339 10.98 -10.54 -26.37
N ARG A 340 10.12 -9.76 -25.71
CA ARG A 340 9.19 -10.20 -24.66
C ARG A 340 7.77 -10.26 -25.22
N PRO A 341 6.94 -11.26 -24.82
CA PRO A 341 5.54 -11.30 -25.21
C PRO A 341 4.77 -10.12 -24.62
N VAL A 342 3.83 -9.57 -25.38
CA VAL A 342 2.97 -8.46 -24.90
C VAL A 342 2.21 -8.96 -23.66
N PRO A 343 2.26 -8.23 -22.53
CA PRO A 343 1.63 -8.69 -21.30
C PRO A 343 0.11 -8.58 -21.42
N GLU A 344 -0.63 -9.47 -20.76
CA GLU A 344 -2.07 -9.36 -20.64
C GLU A 344 -2.45 -8.73 -19.31
N VAL A 345 -3.34 -7.72 -19.34
CA VAL A 345 -3.90 -7.11 -18.13
C VAL A 345 -5.36 -7.55 -18.01
N ARG A 346 -5.70 -8.24 -16.93
CA ARG A 346 -7.06 -8.71 -16.64
C ARG A 346 -7.79 -7.66 -15.81
N ILE A 347 -8.87 -7.09 -16.35
CA ILE A 347 -9.78 -6.21 -15.63
C ILE A 347 -10.86 -7.08 -15.00
N VAL A 348 -10.91 -7.07 -13.67
CA VAL A 348 -11.88 -7.79 -12.83
C VAL A 348 -13.01 -6.82 -12.48
N ARG A 349 -14.24 -7.19 -12.85
CA ARG A 349 -15.47 -6.42 -12.59
C ARG A 349 -16.51 -7.25 -11.86
N ILE A 350 -17.44 -6.60 -11.17
CA ILE A 350 -18.62 -7.33 -10.67
C ILE A 350 -19.42 -7.86 -11.86
N ARG A 351 -19.69 -9.17 -11.85
CA ARG A 351 -20.55 -9.83 -12.84
C ARG A 351 -21.95 -9.26 -12.71
N GLY A 352 -22.38 -8.53 -13.73
CA GLY A 352 -23.76 -8.04 -13.81
C GLY A 352 -24.72 -9.23 -13.80
N ARG A 353 -25.61 -9.29 -12.80
CA ARG A 353 -26.68 -10.28 -12.77
C ARG A 353 -27.59 -9.97 -13.96
N ARG A 354 -27.53 -10.77 -15.02
CA ARG A 354 -28.57 -10.75 -16.05
C ARG A 354 -29.85 -11.13 -15.31
N THR A 355 -30.81 -10.22 -15.23
CA THR A 355 -32.17 -10.52 -14.77
C THR A 355 -32.78 -11.49 -15.77
N THR A 356 -32.44 -12.76 -15.67
CA THR A 356 -33.35 -13.81 -16.11
C THR A 356 -34.46 -13.79 -15.08
N SER A 357 -35.55 -13.10 -15.43
CA SER A 357 -36.89 -13.38 -14.91
C SER A 357 -37.08 -14.89 -14.96
N GLY A 358 -36.88 -15.54 -13.82
CA GLY A 358 -36.96 -16.99 -13.68
C GLY A 358 -38.41 -17.41 -13.73
N SER A 359 -38.69 -18.36 -14.62
CA SER A 359 -39.91 -19.15 -14.69
C SER A 359 -40.21 -19.83 -13.35
N ASP A 360 -41.50 -19.87 -13.03
CA ASP A 360 -42.11 -20.55 -11.89
C ASP A 360 -41.54 -21.95 -11.64
N GLY A 361 -41.05 -22.16 -10.42
CA GLY A 361 -40.75 -23.48 -9.87
C GLY A 361 -41.75 -23.78 -8.75
N GLU A 362 -42.50 -24.87 -8.91
CA GLU A 362 -43.50 -25.36 -7.96
C GLU A 362 -42.96 -25.52 -6.52
N PRO A 363 -43.78 -25.26 -5.50
CA PRO A 363 -43.35 -25.28 -4.11
C PRO A 363 -43.33 -26.71 -3.53
N THR A 364 -42.21 -27.07 -2.90
CA THR A 364 -42.08 -28.26 -2.05
C THR A 364 -42.76 -28.00 -0.69
N PRO A 365 -43.67 -28.85 -0.20
CA PRO A 365 -44.38 -28.60 1.06
C PRO A 365 -43.54 -29.04 2.27
N GLY A 366 -43.29 -28.13 3.23
CA GLY A 366 -42.75 -28.55 4.54
C GLY A 366 -42.07 -27.53 5.46
N SER A 367 -41.86 -26.27 5.10
CA SER A 367 -41.30 -25.27 6.03
C SER A 367 -42.32 -24.20 6.40
N GLN A 368 -42.62 -24.06 7.69
CA GLN A 368 -43.38 -22.94 8.25
C GLN A 368 -42.57 -21.64 8.07
N GLU A 369 -42.65 -21.04 6.89
CA GLU A 369 -42.21 -19.67 6.66
C GLU A 369 -43.28 -18.72 7.20
N ARG A 370 -42.94 -17.96 8.24
CA ARG A 370 -43.74 -16.82 8.67
C ARG A 370 -43.95 -15.91 7.45
N SER A 371 -45.19 -15.71 7.03
CA SER A 371 -45.57 -14.86 5.90
C SER A 371 -44.99 -13.46 6.09
N GLN A 372 -43.90 -13.18 5.40
CA GLN A 372 -43.12 -11.96 5.60
C GLN A 372 -43.78 -10.83 4.78
N THR A 373 -44.42 -9.86 5.44
CA THR A 373 -45.27 -8.83 4.79
C THR A 373 -44.51 -7.63 4.21
N SER A 374 -43.18 -7.65 4.23
CA SER A 374 -42.34 -6.53 3.78
C SER A 374 -41.01 -7.01 3.23
N ARG A 375 -40.47 -6.26 2.26
CA ARG A 375 -39.12 -6.45 1.74
C ARG A 375 -38.11 -5.62 2.53
N PHE A 376 -36.93 -6.15 2.78
CA PHE A 376 -35.82 -5.40 3.37
C PHE A 376 -34.49 -5.87 2.80
N TRP A 377 -33.53 -4.96 2.69
CA TRP A 377 -32.19 -5.31 2.21
C TRP A 377 -31.43 -6.06 3.30
N VAL A 378 -30.86 -7.18 2.89
CA VAL A 378 -29.85 -7.90 3.65
C VAL A 378 -28.51 -7.40 3.16
N SER A 379 -27.67 -6.89 4.07
CA SER A 379 -26.29 -6.52 3.73
C SER A 379 -25.49 -7.73 3.27
N GLY A 380 -24.45 -7.49 2.48
CA GLY A 380 -23.57 -8.57 2.09
C GLY A 380 -22.89 -9.16 3.33
N HIS A 381 -22.69 -10.47 3.33
CA HIS A 381 -22.14 -11.18 4.48
C HIS A 381 -21.50 -12.50 4.04
N TRP A 382 -20.55 -12.99 4.84
CA TRP A 382 -19.93 -14.29 4.62
C TRP A 382 -20.79 -15.43 5.18
N ARG A 383 -20.82 -16.55 4.46
CA ARG A 383 -21.44 -17.80 4.90
C ARG A 383 -20.48 -18.96 4.62
N ASN A 384 -20.32 -19.87 5.59
CA ASN A 384 -19.56 -21.09 5.39
C ASN A 384 -20.37 -22.10 4.56
N GLN A 385 -19.97 -22.31 3.31
CA GLN A 385 -20.59 -23.29 2.41
C GLN A 385 -19.85 -24.63 2.48
N ALA A 386 -20.63 -25.69 2.63
CA ALA A 386 -20.12 -27.06 2.60
C ALA A 386 -19.71 -27.46 1.18
N HIS A 387 -18.51 -28.02 1.00
CA HIS A 387 -17.98 -28.46 -0.30
C HIS A 387 -17.07 -29.69 -0.18
N GLY A 388 -16.52 -30.15 -1.32
CA GLY A 388 -15.64 -31.31 -1.39
C GLY A 388 -16.36 -32.67 -1.29
N PRO A 389 -15.63 -33.79 -1.37
CA PRO A 389 -16.21 -35.13 -1.25
C PRO A 389 -17.01 -35.27 0.05
N GLY A 390 -18.28 -35.68 -0.08
CA GLY A 390 -19.19 -35.83 1.07
C GLY A 390 -19.53 -34.53 1.80
N ARG A 391 -19.31 -33.34 1.20
CA ARG A 391 -19.53 -32.04 1.86
C ARG A 391 -18.73 -31.91 3.17
N SER A 392 -17.57 -32.56 3.26
CA SER A 392 -16.72 -32.61 4.46
C SER A 392 -15.93 -31.32 4.68
N LEU A 393 -15.71 -30.52 3.63
CA LEU A 393 -14.95 -29.28 3.70
C LEU A 393 -15.88 -28.07 3.85
N ARG A 394 -15.34 -26.95 4.34
CA ARG A 394 -16.04 -25.67 4.50
C ARG A 394 -15.26 -24.57 3.79
N ARG A 395 -15.95 -23.72 3.02
CA ARG A 395 -15.38 -22.57 2.33
C ARG A 395 -16.24 -21.33 2.60
N PRO A 396 -15.65 -20.19 2.99
CA PRO A 396 -16.37 -18.92 3.05
C PRO A 396 -16.84 -18.51 1.65
N VAL A 397 -18.13 -18.22 1.53
CA VAL A 397 -18.77 -17.64 0.34
C VAL A 397 -19.43 -16.34 0.73
N TYR A 398 -19.20 -15.30 -0.06
CA TYR A 398 -19.75 -13.98 0.17
C TYR A 398 -21.11 -13.88 -0.52
N ILE A 399 -22.15 -13.68 0.27
CA ILE A 399 -23.50 -13.46 -0.23
C ILE A 399 -23.63 -11.97 -0.52
N HIS A 400 -23.84 -11.61 -1.79
CA HIS A 400 -24.08 -10.23 -2.20
C HIS A 400 -25.30 -9.64 -1.50
N PRO A 401 -25.33 -8.31 -1.25
CA PRO A 401 -26.53 -7.65 -0.75
C PRO A 401 -27.74 -7.99 -1.64
N PHE A 402 -28.85 -8.36 -1.01
CA PHE A 402 -30.08 -8.71 -1.73
C PHE A 402 -31.32 -8.26 -0.98
N LEU A 403 -32.39 -8.06 -1.72
CA LEU A 403 -33.70 -7.71 -1.18
C LEU A 403 -34.42 -9.01 -0.78
N ARG A 404 -34.73 -9.17 0.51
CA ARG A 404 -35.43 -10.34 1.06
C ARG A 404 -36.88 -10.01 1.31
N GLY A 405 -37.79 -10.89 0.89
CA GLY A 405 -39.23 -10.79 1.06
C GLY A 405 -39.98 -11.06 -0.25
N PRO A 406 -41.31 -11.22 -0.21
CA PRO A 406 -42.15 -11.43 -1.40
C PRO A 406 -41.97 -10.28 -2.41
N ASP A 407 -41.98 -10.58 -3.71
CA ASP A 407 -41.68 -9.57 -4.74
C ASP A 407 -42.71 -8.43 -4.82
N ASP A 408 -43.94 -8.71 -4.40
CA ASP A 408 -45.09 -7.82 -4.33
C ASP A 408 -45.18 -7.00 -3.03
N ALA A 409 -44.36 -7.30 -2.02
CA ALA A 409 -44.40 -6.61 -0.73
C ALA A 409 -43.59 -5.28 -0.73
N PRO A 410 -44.01 -4.26 0.04
CA PRO A 410 -43.33 -2.96 0.08
C PRO A 410 -41.95 -3.04 0.75
N ILE A 411 -41.01 -2.20 0.29
CA ILE A 411 -39.65 -2.11 0.84
C ILE A 411 -39.65 -1.26 2.11
N LYS A 412 -39.11 -1.79 3.21
CA LYS A 412 -38.95 -1.05 4.47
C LYS A 412 -38.04 0.16 4.30
N LEU A 413 -38.57 1.35 4.63
CA LEU A 413 -37.88 2.65 4.56
C LEU A 413 -36.64 2.76 5.47
N SER A 414 -36.53 1.93 6.52
CA SER A 414 -35.38 1.91 7.44
C SER A 414 -34.12 1.26 6.86
N THR A 415 -34.09 1.04 5.55
CA THR A 415 -33.03 0.26 4.91
C THR A 415 -32.05 1.14 4.17
N THR A 416 -30.85 1.31 4.73
CA THR A 416 -29.76 2.04 4.07
C THR A 416 -29.10 1.16 3.00
N VAL A 417 -29.13 1.61 1.75
CA VAL A 417 -28.47 0.94 0.62
C VAL A 417 -27.29 1.78 0.16
N ARG A 418 -26.09 1.20 0.10
CA ARG A 418 -24.98 1.75 -0.68
C ARG A 418 -25.09 1.19 -2.10
N MET A 419 -25.47 2.04 -3.05
CA MET A 419 -25.45 1.67 -4.47
C MET A 419 -23.99 1.60 -4.94
N LEU A 420 -23.55 0.41 -5.37
CA LEU A 420 -22.37 0.23 -6.23
C LEU A 420 -22.86 0.53 -7.66
N SER A 421 -22.27 1.51 -8.31
CA SER A 421 -22.94 2.33 -9.33
C SER A 421 -23.53 1.56 -10.51
N SER A 422 -24.74 1.97 -10.90
CA SER A 422 -25.43 1.59 -12.13
C SER A 422 -24.70 2.13 -13.37
N ARG A 423 -24.52 1.30 -14.40
CA ARG A 423 -24.20 1.75 -15.77
C ARG A 423 -25.05 2.98 -16.14
N GLN A 424 -24.43 4.11 -16.48
CA GLN A 424 -25.13 5.23 -17.09
C GLN A 424 -25.84 4.72 -18.37
N PRO A 425 -27.16 4.92 -18.52
CA PRO A 425 -27.81 4.72 -19.80
C PRO A 425 -27.18 5.69 -20.79
N LYS A 426 -26.81 5.20 -21.99
CA LYS A 426 -26.48 6.10 -23.10
C LYS A 426 -27.65 7.05 -23.33
N PRO A 427 -27.41 8.35 -23.58
CA PRO A 427 -28.47 9.24 -24.00
C PRO A 427 -29.05 8.67 -25.30
N GLN A 428 -30.34 8.36 -25.27
CA GLN A 428 -31.09 8.08 -26.49
C GLN A 428 -31.20 9.39 -27.25
N ASP A 429 -30.74 9.39 -28.49
CA ASP A 429 -31.09 10.41 -29.48
C ASP A 429 -32.62 10.52 -29.49
N ARG A 430 -33.11 11.73 -29.20
CA ARG A 430 -34.50 12.11 -29.48
C ARG A 430 -34.45 13.26 -30.48
N GLU A 431 -35.02 12.96 -31.63
CA GLU A 431 -35.49 13.90 -32.66
C GLU A 431 -36.38 15.01 -32.07
#